data_AF-A0A924X5T0-F1
#
_entry.id   AF-A0A924X5T0-F1
#
_cell.length_a   1.000
_cell.length_b   1.000
_cell.length_c   1.000
_cell.angle_alpha   90.00
_cell.angle_beta   90.00
_cell.angle_gamma   90.00
#
_symmetry.space_group_name_H-M   'P 1'
#
loop_
_entity.id
_entity.type
_entity.pdbx_description
1 polymer ?
#
loop_
_entity_poly.entity_id
_entity_poly.type
_entity_poly.pdbx_seq_one_letter_code
_entity_poly.pdbx_strand_id
1 'polypeptide(L)'
;MPRTLATEHPGALLARQLAPLLYLQRDEWFPLIRTLAVTHPSRPVIAYHLLWRDDAHAAWLPFTIPTDQEVVWVGYDASGAPTDIWTYWHGSILHANWRGKGQVIVDVQWGKHGSMPRSTRERDLPPFKRLGDFYEIAWLGIPDLLLGRLVRAGPLCFCHSYNRYREFNRPLLVAPLLDAIVQTEQPQEALRLLFGASYAEKPNWPW
;
A
#
# COMPACT_ATOMS: atom_id res chain seq x y z
N MET A 1 22.56 7.91 6.62
CA MET A 1 21.92 8.54 5.44
C MET A 1 22.09 7.67 4.19
N PRO A 2 21.15 6.77 3.90
CA PRO A 2 21.00 6.19 2.57
C PRO A 2 20.81 7.33 1.58
N ARG A 3 21.74 7.48 0.63
CA ARG A 3 21.66 8.54 -0.38
C ARG A 3 20.56 8.18 -1.38
N THR A 4 19.67 9.13 -1.68
CA THR A 4 18.73 8.99 -2.79
C THR A 4 19.51 8.69 -4.06
N LEU A 5 19.09 7.66 -4.79
CA LEU A 5 19.68 7.30 -6.06
C LEU A 5 19.41 8.41 -7.08
N ALA A 6 20.43 8.76 -7.87
CA ALA A 6 20.25 9.66 -9.00
C ALA A 6 19.24 9.10 -10.00
N THR A 7 18.54 9.95 -10.74
CA THR A 7 17.44 9.53 -11.63
C THR A 7 17.91 8.54 -12.70
N GLU A 8 19.12 8.75 -13.21
CA GLU A 8 19.81 7.94 -14.20
C GLU A 8 20.44 6.66 -13.64
N HIS A 9 20.46 6.48 -12.32
CA HIS A 9 21.02 5.28 -11.71
C HIS A 9 20.20 4.05 -12.14
N PRO A 10 20.83 2.93 -12.55
CA PRO A 10 20.11 1.74 -13.04
C PRO A 10 19.03 1.22 -12.07
N GLY A 11 19.33 1.19 -10.76
CA GLY A 11 18.34 0.83 -9.74
C GLY A 11 17.15 1.79 -9.65
N ALA A 12 17.37 3.08 -9.92
CA ALA A 12 16.31 4.09 -9.90
C ALA A 12 15.43 4.01 -11.17
N LEU A 13 16.02 3.68 -12.31
CA LEU A 13 15.28 3.40 -13.55
C LEU A 13 14.41 2.15 -13.38
N LEU A 14 15.00 1.07 -12.86
CA LEU A 14 14.29 -0.19 -12.61
C LEU A 14 13.15 -0.01 -11.61
N ALA A 15 13.39 0.72 -10.50
CA ALA A 15 12.35 1.00 -9.51
C ALA A 15 11.16 1.78 -10.09
N ARG A 16 11.38 2.70 -11.04
CA ARG A 16 10.29 3.39 -11.75
C ARG A 16 9.57 2.46 -12.73
N GLN A 17 10.32 1.65 -13.47
CA GLN A 17 9.77 0.69 -14.42
C GLN A 17 8.88 -0.36 -13.73
N LEU A 18 9.29 -0.83 -12.57
CA LEU A 18 8.58 -1.87 -11.80
C LEU A 18 7.58 -1.31 -10.79
N ALA A 19 7.45 0.02 -10.70
CA ALA A 19 6.51 0.63 -9.77
C ALA A 19 5.08 0.15 -10.06
N PRO A 20 4.32 -0.24 -9.02
CA PRO A 20 3.00 -0.81 -9.24
C PRO A 20 2.02 0.24 -9.78
N LEU A 21 1.10 -0.23 -10.62
CA LEU A 21 -0.15 0.47 -10.89
C LEU A 21 -1.16 0.04 -9.82
N LEU A 22 -1.60 0.99 -8.99
CA LEU A 22 -2.63 0.74 -8.00
C LEU A 22 -4.00 0.92 -8.65
N TYR A 23 -4.91 -0.02 -8.42
CA TYR A 23 -6.33 0.16 -8.64
C TYR A 23 -6.99 0.37 -7.29
N LEU A 24 -7.29 1.62 -7.00
CA LEU A 24 -7.97 1.97 -5.76
C LEU A 24 -9.43 1.57 -5.87
N GLN A 25 -10.02 1.22 -4.72
CA GLN A 25 -11.47 1.23 -4.62
C GLN A 25 -11.97 2.63 -5.03
N ARG A 26 -13.02 2.66 -5.86
CA ARG A 26 -13.48 3.88 -6.56
C ARG A 26 -13.71 5.08 -5.64
N ASP A 27 -14.28 4.83 -4.48
CA ASP A 27 -14.77 5.81 -3.51
C ASP A 27 -13.76 6.02 -2.36
N GLU A 28 -12.49 5.63 -2.57
CA GLU A 28 -11.39 5.87 -1.63
C GLU A 28 -11.23 7.37 -1.36
N TRP A 29 -11.31 7.72 -0.08
CA TRP A 29 -11.36 9.07 0.45
C TRP A 29 -9.97 9.64 0.72
N PHE A 30 -9.05 8.81 1.20
CA PHE A 30 -7.74 9.22 1.64
C PHE A 30 -6.76 9.21 0.46
N PRO A 31 -6.12 10.35 0.15
CA PRO A 31 -5.12 10.38 -0.90
C PRO A 31 -3.83 9.72 -0.43
N LEU A 32 -3.10 9.14 -1.39
CA LEU A 32 -1.70 8.80 -1.24
C LEU A 32 -0.89 10.11 -1.15
N ILE A 33 -0.14 10.31 -0.07
CA ILE A 33 0.54 11.57 0.21
C ILE A 33 2.07 11.49 0.06
N ARG A 34 2.66 10.32 0.28
CA ARG A 34 4.11 10.09 0.07
C ARG A 34 4.34 8.68 -0.44
N THR A 35 5.39 8.49 -1.24
CA THR A 35 5.86 7.16 -1.62
C THR A 35 7.39 7.08 -1.67
N LEU A 36 7.91 5.94 -1.22
CA LEU A 36 9.34 5.62 -1.22
C LEU A 36 9.56 4.28 -1.90
N ALA A 37 10.45 4.23 -2.90
CA ALA A 37 10.97 2.97 -3.40
C ALA A 37 12.32 2.63 -2.74
N VAL A 38 12.47 1.40 -2.27
CA VAL A 38 13.67 0.88 -1.63
C VAL A 38 14.14 -0.33 -2.41
N THR A 39 15.28 -0.20 -3.07
CA THR A 39 15.95 -1.32 -3.73
C THR A 39 16.80 -2.07 -2.71
N HIS A 40 16.67 -3.38 -2.64
CA HIS A 40 17.51 -4.19 -1.77
C HIS A 40 18.94 -4.26 -2.36
N PRO A 41 20.02 -4.13 -1.56
CA PRO A 41 21.39 -4.09 -2.08
C PRO A 41 21.86 -5.42 -2.71
N SER A 42 21.39 -6.56 -2.19
CA SER A 42 21.87 -7.90 -2.59
C SER A 42 20.78 -8.87 -3.06
N ARG A 43 19.50 -8.49 -3.05
CA ARG A 43 18.38 -9.36 -3.41
C ARG A 43 17.58 -8.68 -4.51
N PRO A 44 17.02 -9.41 -5.49
CA PRO A 44 16.30 -8.82 -6.60
C PRO A 44 14.86 -8.49 -6.19
N VAL A 45 14.72 -7.55 -5.24
CA VAL A 45 13.43 -7.09 -4.72
C VAL A 45 13.44 -5.57 -4.50
N ILE A 46 12.32 -4.94 -4.83
CA ILE A 46 12.07 -3.51 -4.58
C ILE A 46 10.85 -3.41 -3.67
N ALA A 47 10.99 -2.73 -2.53
CA ALA A 47 9.87 -2.36 -1.68
C ALA A 47 9.33 -0.98 -2.09
N TYR A 48 8.01 -0.87 -2.18
CA TYR A 48 7.29 0.38 -2.44
C TYR A 48 6.46 0.68 -1.18
N HIS A 49 6.95 1.61 -0.37
CA HIS A 49 6.23 2.09 0.79
C HIS A 49 5.29 3.21 0.38
N LEU A 50 4.04 3.10 0.78
CA LEU A 50 2.93 3.96 0.42
C LEU A 50 2.41 4.62 1.70
N LEU A 51 2.40 5.94 1.79
CA LEU A 51 1.82 6.65 2.93
C LEU A 51 0.51 7.29 2.50
N TRP A 52 -0.58 6.83 3.09
CA TRP A 52 -1.91 7.39 2.95
C TRP A 52 -2.14 8.46 4.01
N ARG A 53 -2.95 9.45 3.67
CA ARG A 53 -3.24 10.57 4.57
C ARG A 53 -3.81 10.14 5.90
N ASP A 54 -4.61 9.07 5.93
CA ASP A 54 -5.22 8.54 7.13
C ASP A 54 -5.79 7.15 6.84
N ASP A 55 -6.44 6.53 7.81
CA ASP A 55 -7.37 5.42 7.64
C ASP A 55 -8.77 5.74 8.20
N ALA A 56 -9.77 4.95 7.84
CA ALA A 56 -11.16 5.23 8.13
C ALA A 56 -11.54 5.00 9.59
N HIS A 57 -10.90 4.08 10.31
CA HIS A 57 -11.43 3.56 11.58
C HIS A 57 -10.61 4.03 12.79
N ALA A 58 -11.24 4.03 13.96
CA ALA A 58 -10.65 4.38 15.25
C ALA A 58 -10.08 5.80 15.31
N ALA A 59 -10.45 6.68 14.38
CA ALA A 59 -9.77 7.95 14.20
C ALA A 59 -9.89 8.93 15.40
N TRP A 60 -10.89 8.69 16.26
CA TRP A 60 -11.16 9.47 17.47
C TRP A 60 -10.33 9.03 18.68
N LEU A 61 -9.62 7.90 18.61
CA LEU A 61 -8.77 7.44 19.71
C LEU A 61 -7.46 8.26 19.76
N PRO A 62 -7.08 8.84 20.91
CA PRO A 62 -6.00 9.83 20.99
C PRO A 62 -4.60 9.31 20.68
N PHE A 63 -4.41 7.99 20.65
CA PHE A 63 -3.13 7.33 20.37
C PHE A 63 -3.00 6.84 18.92
N THR A 64 -4.02 7.06 18.09
CA THR A 64 -3.97 6.68 16.67
C THR A 64 -3.19 7.72 15.86
N ILE A 65 -2.45 7.23 14.86
CA ILE A 65 -1.60 8.08 14.02
C ILE A 65 -2.42 8.54 12.81
N PRO A 66 -2.40 9.83 12.44
CA PRO A 66 -3.13 10.34 11.28
C PRO A 66 -2.38 10.12 9.97
N THR A 67 -1.95 8.88 9.75
CA THR A 67 -1.41 8.35 8.50
C THR A 67 -1.50 6.84 8.53
N ASP A 68 -1.57 6.23 7.35
CA ASP A 68 -1.54 4.78 7.19
C ASP A 68 -0.43 4.39 6.22
N GLN A 69 0.51 3.57 6.68
CA GLN A 69 1.58 3.06 5.83
C GLN A 69 1.15 1.71 5.27
N GLU A 70 1.30 1.55 3.96
CA GLU A 70 1.20 0.27 3.28
C GLU A 70 2.50 -0.03 2.54
N VAL A 71 2.69 -1.30 2.17
CA VAL A 71 3.89 -1.73 1.47
C VAL A 71 3.59 -2.83 0.46
N VAL A 72 4.22 -2.69 -0.71
CA VAL A 72 4.23 -3.67 -1.80
C VAL A 72 5.66 -4.03 -2.11
N TRP A 73 5.97 -5.31 -2.29
CA TRP A 73 7.28 -5.76 -2.74
C TRP A 73 7.18 -6.38 -4.12
N VAL A 74 8.11 -6.03 -4.99
CA VAL A 74 8.22 -6.56 -6.35
C VAL A 74 9.55 -7.27 -6.49
N GLY A 75 9.50 -8.58 -6.69
CA GLY A 75 10.65 -9.38 -7.09
C GLY A 75 10.88 -9.27 -8.59
N TYR A 76 12.13 -9.41 -9.03
CA TYR A 76 12.49 -9.38 -10.44
C TYR A 76 13.58 -10.40 -10.79
N ASP A 77 13.76 -10.70 -12.07
CA ASP A 77 14.84 -11.57 -12.56
C ASP A 77 16.05 -10.77 -13.08
N ALA A 78 17.07 -11.47 -13.60
CA ALA A 78 18.28 -10.84 -14.13
C ALA A 78 18.04 -9.89 -15.32
N SER A 79 16.90 -10.01 -16.02
CA SER A 79 16.50 -9.09 -17.09
C SER A 79 15.78 -7.83 -16.56
N GLY A 80 15.46 -7.80 -15.27
CA GLY A 80 14.63 -6.77 -14.66
C GLY A 80 13.12 -7.01 -14.84
N ALA A 81 12.71 -8.17 -15.37
CA ALA A 81 11.29 -8.50 -15.50
C ALA A 81 10.70 -8.89 -14.14
N PRO A 82 9.45 -8.48 -13.82
CA PRO A 82 8.83 -8.80 -12.54
C PRO A 82 8.53 -10.30 -12.46
N THR A 83 8.84 -10.88 -11.30
CA THR A 83 8.77 -12.31 -11.05
C THR A 83 7.73 -12.65 -9.99
N ASP A 84 7.68 -11.84 -8.95
CA ASP A 84 6.91 -12.08 -7.74
C ASP A 84 6.38 -10.76 -7.21
N ILE A 85 5.20 -10.81 -6.60
CA ILE A 85 4.63 -9.68 -5.88
C ILE A 85 4.23 -10.13 -4.49
N TRP A 86 4.55 -9.30 -3.51
CA TRP A 86 4.04 -9.42 -2.15
C TRP A 86 3.33 -8.13 -1.76
N THR A 87 2.27 -8.24 -0.99
CA THR A 87 1.55 -7.09 -0.46
C THR A 87 1.24 -7.26 1.01
N TYR A 88 1.21 -6.15 1.74
CA TYR A 88 0.70 -6.15 3.10
C TYR A 88 -0.83 -6.10 3.11
N TRP A 89 -1.45 -7.02 3.85
CA TRP A 89 -2.89 -7.17 4.00
C TRP A 89 -3.22 -7.39 5.47
N HIS A 90 -3.50 -6.31 6.20
CA HIS A 90 -3.97 -6.34 7.58
C HIS A 90 -3.15 -7.24 8.51
N GLY A 91 -1.82 -7.16 8.44
CA GLY A 91 -0.92 -8.00 9.25
C GLY A 91 -0.59 -9.35 8.65
N SER A 92 -0.99 -9.61 7.41
CA SER A 92 -0.60 -10.79 6.64
C SER A 92 0.13 -10.36 5.37
N ILE A 93 1.09 -11.16 4.92
CA ILE A 93 1.78 -10.93 3.65
C ILE A 93 1.13 -11.86 2.63
N LEU A 94 0.52 -11.27 1.60
CA LEU A 94 0.00 -12.01 0.46
C LEU A 94 1.12 -12.15 -0.58
N HIS A 95 1.14 -13.27 -1.30
CA HIS A 95 2.11 -13.52 -2.37
C HIS A 95 1.39 -13.96 -3.64
N ALA A 96 1.90 -13.52 -4.79
CA ALA A 96 1.53 -14.07 -6.08
C ALA A 96 2.72 -14.15 -7.02
N ASN A 97 2.75 -15.21 -7.83
CA ASN A 97 3.66 -15.30 -8.97
C ASN A 97 3.24 -14.28 -10.04
N TRP A 98 4.21 -13.49 -10.51
CA TRP A 98 4.01 -12.42 -11.49
C TRP A 98 4.76 -12.61 -12.82
N ARG A 99 5.40 -13.77 -13.04
CA ARG A 99 6.16 -14.05 -14.27
C ARG A 99 5.26 -13.99 -15.50
N GLY A 100 5.72 -13.26 -16.52
CA GLY A 100 5.02 -13.12 -17.80
C GLY A 100 3.73 -12.28 -17.74
N LYS A 101 3.41 -11.63 -16.61
CA LYS A 101 2.19 -10.81 -16.46
C LYS A 101 2.36 -9.34 -16.88
N GLY A 102 3.59 -8.90 -17.13
CA GLY A 102 3.89 -7.52 -17.51
C GLY A 102 3.79 -6.56 -16.32
N GLN A 103 3.11 -5.43 -16.51
CA GLN A 103 2.94 -4.38 -15.48
C GLN A 103 2.51 -4.97 -14.13
N VAL A 104 3.14 -4.53 -13.05
CA VAL A 104 2.76 -4.89 -11.68
C VAL A 104 1.47 -4.15 -11.32
N ILE A 105 0.45 -4.89 -10.86
CA ILE A 105 -0.88 -4.35 -10.57
C ILE A 105 -1.33 -4.80 -9.17
N VAL A 106 -1.78 -3.84 -8.36
CA VAL A 106 -2.24 -4.04 -6.98
C VAL A 106 -3.62 -3.41 -6.79
N ASP A 107 -4.53 -4.14 -6.17
CA ASP A 107 -5.83 -3.62 -5.73
C ASP A 107 -5.70 -3.07 -4.31
N VAL A 108 -6.22 -1.86 -4.05
CA VAL A 108 -6.14 -1.19 -2.74
C VAL A 108 -7.54 -1.02 -2.16
N GLN A 109 -7.73 -1.59 -0.97
CA GLN A 109 -8.99 -1.57 -0.24
C GLN A 109 -9.39 -0.16 0.22
N TRP A 110 -10.70 0.10 0.17
CA TRP A 110 -11.30 1.31 0.71
C TRP A 110 -11.01 1.50 2.20
N GLY A 111 -10.57 2.71 2.57
CA GLY A 111 -10.53 3.26 3.92
C GLY A 111 -9.43 2.69 4.82
N LYS A 112 -9.01 1.44 4.62
CA LYS A 112 -7.93 0.80 5.40
C LYS A 112 -6.70 0.43 4.56
N HIS A 113 -6.75 0.71 3.27
CA HIS A 113 -5.65 0.58 2.30
C HIS A 113 -4.96 -0.78 2.17
N GLY A 114 -5.52 -1.85 2.77
CA GLY A 114 -5.03 -3.20 2.60
C GLY A 114 -4.80 -3.50 1.12
N SER A 115 -3.59 -3.94 0.79
CA SER A 115 -3.14 -4.12 -0.59
C SER A 115 -3.19 -5.59 -0.99
N MET A 116 -3.64 -5.88 -2.22
CA MET A 116 -3.74 -7.23 -2.76
C MET A 116 -3.14 -7.30 -4.17
N PRO A 117 -2.41 -8.36 -4.55
CA PRO A 117 -2.09 -8.60 -5.95
C PRO A 117 -3.37 -8.64 -6.80
N ARG A 118 -3.36 -8.04 -7.99
CA ARG A 118 -4.55 -8.06 -8.87
C ARG A 118 -5.05 -9.48 -9.08
N SER A 119 -6.38 -9.63 -9.08
CA SER A 119 -7.07 -10.93 -9.22
C SER A 119 -6.94 -11.86 -8.02
N THR A 120 -6.53 -11.36 -6.85
CA THR A 120 -6.65 -12.10 -5.58
C THR A 120 -8.10 -12.46 -5.36
N ARG A 121 -8.37 -13.75 -5.13
CA ARG A 121 -9.73 -14.21 -4.81
C ARG A 121 -9.96 -14.04 -3.33
N GLU A 122 -11.17 -13.65 -2.97
CA GLU A 122 -11.53 -13.42 -1.57
C GLU A 122 -11.34 -14.67 -0.69
N ARG A 123 -11.56 -15.86 -1.24
CA ARG A 123 -11.35 -17.13 -0.53
C ARG A 123 -9.87 -17.41 -0.20
N ASP A 124 -8.95 -16.77 -0.91
CA ASP A 124 -7.51 -16.91 -0.74
C ASP A 124 -6.98 -15.91 0.32
N LEU A 125 -7.83 -15.00 0.82
CA LEU A 125 -7.51 -14.10 1.92
C LEU A 125 -7.57 -14.81 3.27
N PRO A 126 -6.79 -14.36 4.28
CA PRO A 126 -6.82 -14.95 5.61
C PRO A 126 -8.24 -14.96 6.21
N PRO A 127 -8.58 -15.99 7.01
CA PRO A 127 -9.84 -16.00 7.75
C PRO A 127 -10.01 -14.74 8.59
N PHE A 128 -11.23 -14.20 8.67
CA PHE A 128 -11.57 -12.96 9.38
C PHE A 128 -10.88 -11.70 8.85
N LYS A 129 -10.27 -11.78 7.67
CA LYS A 129 -9.67 -10.65 6.94
C LYS A 129 -10.08 -10.69 5.47
N ARG A 130 -11.29 -11.15 5.17
CA ARG A 130 -11.85 -11.13 3.82
C ARG A 130 -12.44 -9.75 3.50
N LEU A 131 -12.62 -9.48 2.21
CA LEU A 131 -13.27 -8.24 1.79
C LEU A 131 -14.68 -8.12 2.37
N GLY A 132 -15.45 -9.21 2.45
CA GLY A 132 -16.76 -9.24 3.10
C GLY A 132 -16.70 -8.85 4.57
N ASP A 133 -15.72 -9.38 5.32
CA ASP A 133 -15.54 -9.07 6.74
C ASP A 133 -15.30 -7.57 6.94
N PHE A 134 -14.46 -6.95 6.11
CA PHE A 134 -14.20 -5.51 6.19
C PHE A 134 -15.36 -4.64 5.71
N TYR A 135 -16.14 -5.12 4.74
CA TYR A 135 -17.37 -4.45 4.34
C TYR A 135 -18.39 -4.43 5.48
N GLU A 136 -18.55 -5.54 6.19
CA GLU A 136 -19.41 -5.62 7.38
C GLU A 136 -18.91 -4.69 8.49
N ILE A 137 -17.60 -4.67 8.74
CA ILE A 137 -16.97 -3.74 9.69
C ILE A 137 -17.25 -2.27 9.31
N ALA A 138 -17.21 -1.91 8.02
CA ALA A 138 -17.50 -0.54 7.59
C ALA A 138 -18.95 -0.12 7.88
N TRP A 139 -19.90 -1.07 7.87
CA TRP A 139 -21.29 -0.81 8.24
C TRP A 139 -21.50 -0.77 9.76
N LEU A 140 -20.97 -1.75 10.49
CA LEU A 140 -21.07 -1.80 11.95
C LEU A 140 -20.29 -0.66 12.61
N GLY A 141 -19.22 -0.20 11.96
CA GLY A 141 -18.33 0.87 12.38
C GLY A 141 -18.82 2.28 12.06
N ILE A 142 -20.04 2.49 11.54
CA ILE A 142 -20.55 3.84 11.26
C ILE A 142 -20.45 4.77 12.50
N PRO A 143 -20.79 4.36 13.73
CA PRO A 143 -20.57 5.21 14.91
C PRO A 143 -19.10 5.62 15.09
N ASP A 144 -18.17 4.71 14.81
CA ASP A 144 -16.73 4.95 14.88
C ASP A 144 -16.27 5.95 13.80
N LEU A 145 -16.79 5.85 12.57
CA LEU A 145 -16.54 6.82 11.49
C LEU A 145 -17.06 8.21 11.85
N LEU A 146 -18.27 8.28 12.43
CA LEU A 146 -18.89 9.54 12.85
C LEU A 146 -18.09 10.22 13.97
N LEU A 147 -17.67 9.46 14.98
CA LEU A 147 -16.80 9.96 16.04
C LEU A 147 -15.44 10.39 15.48
N GLY A 148 -14.85 9.58 14.61
CA GLY A 148 -13.59 9.89 13.91
C GLY A 148 -13.66 11.23 13.20
N ARG A 149 -14.76 11.50 12.51
CA ARG A 149 -14.99 12.75 11.77
C ARG A 149 -15.01 14.01 12.65
N LEU A 150 -15.37 13.89 13.93
CA LEU A 150 -15.31 15.01 14.87
C LEU A 150 -13.88 15.44 15.18
N VAL A 151 -12.91 14.55 14.97
CA VAL A 151 -11.49 14.77 15.27
C VAL A 151 -10.66 14.97 13.99
N ARG A 152 -10.93 14.19 12.94
CA ARG A 152 -10.15 14.15 11.69
C ARG A 152 -11.06 14.03 10.47
N ALA A 153 -10.72 14.68 9.37
CA ALA A 153 -11.55 14.64 8.16
C ALA A 153 -11.58 13.22 7.56
N GLY A 154 -12.77 12.64 7.41
CA GLY A 154 -12.95 11.28 6.90
C GLY A 154 -14.34 11.03 6.30
N PRO A 155 -14.55 9.83 5.71
CA PRO A 155 -15.84 9.45 5.15
C PRO A 155 -16.88 9.27 6.26
N LEU A 156 -18.16 9.45 5.93
CA LEU A 156 -19.27 9.16 6.87
C LEU A 156 -19.59 7.66 6.95
N CYS A 157 -19.37 6.96 5.85
CA CYS A 157 -19.69 5.55 5.63
C CYS A 157 -19.12 5.11 4.29
N PHE A 158 -19.04 3.80 4.08
CA PHE A 158 -19.10 3.22 2.74
C PHE A 158 -20.56 2.89 2.40
N CYS A 159 -21.38 3.91 2.12
CA CYS A 159 -22.83 3.77 1.88
C CYS A 159 -23.18 3.20 0.49
N HIS A 160 -22.51 2.11 0.10
CA HIS A 160 -22.72 1.42 -1.16
C HIS A 160 -22.82 -0.10 -0.96
N SER A 161 -23.19 -0.82 -2.02
CA SER A 161 -23.32 -2.28 -1.99
C SER A 161 -21.96 -2.98 -1.85
N TYR A 162 -21.97 -4.25 -1.43
CA TYR A 162 -20.76 -5.06 -1.40
C TYR A 162 -20.13 -5.23 -2.79
N ASN A 163 -20.95 -5.33 -3.84
CA ASN A 163 -20.45 -5.35 -5.22
C ASN A 163 -19.62 -4.11 -5.51
N ARG A 164 -20.09 -2.94 -5.08
CA ARG A 164 -19.36 -1.69 -5.22
C ARG A 164 -18.08 -1.63 -4.37
N TYR A 165 -18.08 -2.24 -3.18
CA TYR A 165 -16.90 -2.32 -2.32
C TYR A 165 -15.74 -3.08 -2.99
N ARG A 166 -16.06 -4.05 -3.84
CA ARG A 166 -15.07 -4.88 -4.56
C ARG A 166 -14.62 -4.28 -5.90
N GLU A 167 -15.11 -3.09 -6.27
CA GLU A 167 -14.73 -2.43 -7.52
C GLU A 167 -13.43 -1.63 -7.38
N PHE A 168 -12.33 -2.24 -7.78
CA PHE A 168 -11.01 -1.61 -7.91
C PHE A 168 -10.80 -1.09 -9.34
N ASN A 169 -11.26 0.13 -9.59
CA ASN A 169 -11.31 0.71 -10.94
C ASN A 169 -10.75 2.14 -11.05
N ARG A 170 -10.23 2.73 -9.96
CA ARG A 170 -9.59 4.04 -10.00
C ARG A 170 -8.06 3.87 -10.11
N PRO A 171 -7.46 4.02 -11.30
CA PRO A 171 -6.03 3.80 -11.48
C PRO A 171 -5.20 4.91 -10.83
N LEU A 172 -4.07 4.54 -10.23
CA LEU A 172 -3.06 5.44 -9.70
C LEU A 172 -1.67 4.88 -10.01
N LEU A 173 -0.92 5.58 -10.86
CA LEU A 173 0.45 5.19 -11.21
C LEU A 173 1.40 5.62 -10.08
N VAL A 174 2.14 4.68 -9.50
CA VAL A 174 3.11 5.00 -8.43
C VAL A 174 4.40 5.59 -8.99
N ALA A 175 4.84 5.16 -10.18
CA ALA A 175 6.09 5.63 -10.78
C ALA A 175 6.29 7.17 -10.75
N PRO A 176 5.31 8.00 -11.19
CA PRO A 176 5.45 9.46 -11.14
C PRO A 176 5.29 10.06 -9.73
N LEU A 177 4.84 9.28 -8.75
CA LEU A 177 4.58 9.72 -7.37
C LEU A 177 5.74 9.40 -6.42
N LEU A 178 6.78 8.69 -6.90
CA LEU A 178 7.97 8.36 -6.10
C LEU A 178 8.70 9.63 -5.67
N ASP A 179 8.59 9.96 -4.38
CA ASP A 179 9.28 11.12 -3.80
C ASP A 179 10.79 10.85 -3.69
N ALA A 180 11.16 9.59 -3.42
CA ALA A 180 12.54 9.15 -3.34
C ALA A 180 12.70 7.68 -3.75
N ILE A 181 13.91 7.35 -4.20
CA ILE A 181 14.35 5.98 -4.44
C ILE A 181 15.69 5.81 -3.75
N VAL A 182 15.81 4.80 -2.89
CA VAL A 182 17.04 4.53 -2.13
C VAL A 182 17.48 3.09 -2.33
N GLN A 183 18.76 2.81 -2.03
CA GLN A 183 19.27 1.45 -1.93
C GLN A 183 19.75 1.21 -0.50
N THR A 184 19.11 0.28 0.21
CA THR A 184 19.44 -0.06 1.59
C THR A 184 18.73 -1.34 2.00
N GLU A 185 19.30 -2.08 2.95
CA GLU A 185 18.63 -3.19 3.63
C GLU A 185 17.74 -2.70 4.79
N GLN A 186 18.00 -1.50 5.31
CA GLN A 186 17.33 -0.89 6.46
C GLN A 186 16.72 0.46 6.05
N PRO A 187 15.44 0.50 5.63
CA PRO A 187 14.81 1.71 5.11
C PRO A 187 14.30 2.68 6.18
N GLN A 188 14.38 2.33 7.48
CA GLN A 188 13.73 3.09 8.55
C GLN A 188 14.20 4.55 8.64
N GLU A 189 15.49 4.82 8.44
CA GLU A 189 16.01 6.19 8.42
C GLU A 189 15.38 7.00 7.27
N ALA A 190 15.33 6.43 6.06
CA ALA A 190 14.75 7.08 4.89
C ALA A 190 13.23 7.27 5.04
N LEU A 191 12.53 6.28 5.58
CA LEU A 191 11.09 6.36 5.86
C LEU A 191 10.79 7.46 6.88
N ARG A 192 11.52 7.55 8.00
CA ARG A 192 11.31 8.61 8.99
C ARG A 192 11.58 10.00 8.44
N LEU A 193 12.60 10.15 7.60
CA LEU A 193 12.90 11.41 6.94
C LEU A 193 11.80 11.85 5.98
N LEU A 194 11.21 10.91 5.23
CA LEU A 194 10.21 11.22 4.22
C LEU A 194 8.77 11.28 4.75
N PHE A 195 8.39 10.30 5.58
CA PHE A 195 7.03 10.15 6.11
C PHE A 195 6.83 10.95 7.40
N GLY A 196 7.92 11.41 8.03
CA GLY A 196 7.90 12.17 9.27
C GLY A 196 7.98 11.28 10.52
N ALA A 197 7.69 11.90 11.67
CA ALA A 197 7.97 11.32 12.98
C ALA A 197 7.04 10.16 13.38
N SER A 198 5.82 10.10 12.82
CA SER A 198 4.80 9.13 13.23
C SER A 198 4.08 8.54 12.02
N TYR A 199 4.28 7.25 11.80
CA TYR A 199 3.51 6.39 10.89
C TYR A 199 3.50 4.97 11.46
N ALA A 200 2.55 4.14 11.05
CA ALA A 200 2.47 2.75 11.49
C ALA A 200 3.51 1.89 10.75
N GLU A 201 4.68 1.66 11.36
CA GLU A 201 5.78 0.88 10.74
C GLU A 201 5.31 -0.51 10.29
N LYS A 202 5.61 -0.87 9.04
CA LYS A 202 5.39 -2.20 8.46
C LYS A 202 6.72 -2.97 8.33
N PRO A 203 6.69 -4.30 8.14
CA PRO A 203 7.90 -5.05 7.80
C PRO A 203 8.61 -4.40 6.61
N ASN A 204 9.95 -4.41 6.62
CA ASN A 204 10.73 -3.84 5.52
C ASN A 204 10.75 -4.75 4.29
N TRP A 205 10.68 -6.06 4.51
CA TRP A 205 10.87 -7.10 3.52
C TRP A 205 9.82 -8.20 3.72
N PRO A 206 9.53 -9.00 2.67
CA PRO A 206 8.44 -9.97 2.72
C PRO A 206 8.76 -11.28 3.45
N TRP A 207 9.93 -11.41 4.11
CA TRP A 207 10.41 -12.62 4.79
C TRP A 207 10.64 -12.40 6.29
#